data_AF-A0A1I5XET6-F1
#
_entry.id   AF-A0A1I5XET6-F1
#
_cell.length_a   1.000
_cell.length_b   1.000
_cell.length_c   1.000
_cell.angle_alpha   90.00
_cell.angle_beta   90.00
_cell.angle_gamma   90.00
#
_symmetry.space_group_name_H-M   'P 1'
#
loop_
_entity.id
_entity.type
_entity.pdbx_description
1 polymer ?
#
loop_
_entity_poly.entity_id
_entity_poly.type
_entity_poly.pdbx_seq_one_letter_code
_entity_poly.pdbx_strand_id
1 'polypeptide(L)'
;MTEHDEAGAPTKREKELKAFRERQMRELREFEQRQKQELEEFERQELEELKEFEERQHPYEIKIDRTEFKVTEHFLTGAQLRALPNPPIGPERDLFEVVPGGSDEKIADTQKVKMRDGLRFFTAPAQINPGLL
;
A
#
# COMPACT_ATOMS: atom_id res chain seq x y z
N MET A 1 24.75 -36.57 -65.38
CA MET A 1 24.89 -37.70 -64.44
C MET A 1 24.55 -37.13 -63.08
N THR A 2 23.41 -37.54 -62.56
CA THR A 2 22.74 -36.96 -61.39
C THR A 2 23.43 -37.45 -60.12
N GLU A 3 24.08 -36.54 -59.39
CA GLU A 3 24.55 -36.79 -58.03
C GLU A 3 23.32 -36.89 -57.13
N HIS A 4 23.01 -38.11 -56.69
CA HIS A 4 21.97 -38.35 -55.69
C HIS A 4 22.55 -38.10 -54.31
N ASP A 5 22.03 -37.07 -53.65
CA ASP A 5 22.12 -36.86 -52.20
C ASP A 5 21.57 -38.10 -51.46
N GLU A 6 22.45 -39.02 -51.04
CA GLU A 6 22.10 -40.06 -50.07
C GLU A 6 22.33 -39.54 -48.64
N ALA A 7 21.37 -38.80 -48.11
CA ALA A 7 21.19 -38.70 -46.67
C ALA A 7 20.61 -40.04 -46.17
N GLY A 8 21.48 -41.00 -45.86
CA GLY A 8 21.10 -42.32 -45.34
C GLY A 8 20.21 -42.24 -44.09
N ALA A 9 19.18 -43.09 -44.03
CA ALA A 9 18.23 -43.09 -42.92
C ALA A 9 18.92 -43.44 -41.57
N PRO A 10 18.62 -42.71 -40.48
CA PRO A 10 19.32 -42.89 -39.21
C PRO A 10 19.08 -44.28 -38.61
N THR A 11 20.14 -44.86 -38.04
CA THR A 11 20.12 -46.17 -37.39
C THR A 11 19.26 -46.16 -36.12
N LYS A 12 18.79 -47.33 -35.67
CA LYS A 12 17.96 -47.46 -34.46
C LYS A 12 18.63 -46.83 -33.23
N ARG A 13 19.94 -47.00 -33.08
CA ARG A 13 20.74 -46.47 -31.96
C ARG A 13 20.87 -44.94 -32.00
N GLU A 14 20.98 -44.34 -33.19
CA GLU A 14 21.00 -42.89 -33.37
C GLU A 14 19.64 -42.25 -33.04
N LYS A 15 18.55 -42.92 -33.41
CA LYS A 15 17.19 -42.49 -33.04
C LYS A 15 16.97 -42.54 -31.52
N GLU A 16 17.44 -43.61 -30.86
CA GLU A 16 17.36 -43.75 -29.40
C GLU A 16 18.19 -42.69 -28.68
N LEU A 17 19.42 -42.39 -29.14
CA LEU A 17 20.29 -41.36 -28.56
C LEU A 17 19.70 -39.96 -28.74
N LYS A 18 19.13 -39.67 -29.91
CA LYS A 18 18.44 -38.41 -30.19
C LYS A 18 17.21 -38.24 -29.29
N ALA A 19 16.39 -39.29 -29.17
CA ALA A 19 15.21 -39.26 -28.29
C ALA A 19 15.58 -39.09 -26.81
N PHE A 20 16.66 -39.72 -26.35
CA PHE A 20 17.18 -39.53 -24.99
C PHE A 20 17.65 -38.10 -24.75
N ARG A 21 18.41 -37.53 -25.69
CA ARG A 21 18.89 -36.14 -25.61
C ARG A 21 17.74 -35.13 -25.66
N GLU A 22 16.72 -35.37 -26.48
CA GLU A 22 15.52 -34.54 -26.53
C GLU A 22 14.73 -34.58 -25.23
N ARG A 23 14.63 -35.75 -24.58
CA ARG A 23 14.02 -35.86 -23.23
C ARG A 23 14.82 -35.07 -22.20
N GLN A 24 16.14 -35.24 -22.15
CA GLN A 24 16.99 -34.50 -21.22
C GLN A 24 16.92 -32.98 -21.42
N MET A 25 16.89 -32.52 -22.67
CA MET A 25 16.72 -31.09 -22.97
C MET A 25 15.33 -30.58 -22.62
N ARG A 26 14.28 -31.41 -22.72
CA ARG A 26 12.94 -31.06 -22.28
C ARG A 26 12.88 -30.93 -20.76
N GLU A 27 13.42 -31.91 -20.05
CA GLU A 27 13.48 -31.90 -18.58
C GLU A 27 14.25 -30.67 -18.07
N LEU A 28 15.38 -30.32 -18.71
CA LEU A 28 16.14 -29.13 -18.33
C LEU A 28 15.33 -27.83 -18.54
N ARG A 29 14.62 -27.72 -19.67
CA ARG A 29 13.77 -26.55 -19.95
C ARG A 29 12.59 -26.46 -19.00
N GLU A 30 11.97 -27.58 -18.66
CA GLU A 30 10.87 -27.63 -17.68
C GLU A 30 11.38 -27.24 -16.29
N PHE A 31 12.57 -27.69 -15.91
CA PHE A 31 13.21 -27.29 -14.66
C PHE A 31 13.54 -25.80 -14.62
N GLU A 32 14.17 -25.26 -15.67
CA GLU A 32 14.47 -23.83 -15.79
C GLU A 32 13.20 -22.98 -15.77
N GLN A 33 12.15 -23.41 -16.48
CA GLN A 33 10.86 -22.72 -16.48
C GLN A 33 10.23 -22.72 -15.09
N ARG A 34 10.28 -23.85 -14.39
CA ARG A 34 9.77 -23.95 -13.02
C ARG A 34 10.51 -23.04 -12.06
N GLN A 35 11.85 -23.01 -12.11
CA GLN A 35 12.66 -22.11 -11.29
C GLN A 35 12.38 -20.64 -11.61
N LYS A 36 12.20 -20.31 -12.90
CA LYS A 36 11.84 -18.97 -13.32
C LYS A 36 10.45 -18.56 -12.79
N GLN A 37 9.46 -19.45 -12.89
CA GLN A 37 8.12 -19.20 -12.35
C GLN A 37 8.14 -19.01 -10.83
N GLU A 38 8.89 -19.85 -10.12
CA GLU A 38 9.03 -19.75 -8.66
C GLU A 38 9.69 -18.42 -8.25
N LEU A 39 10.71 -17.97 -9.00
CA LEU A 39 11.32 -16.67 -8.79
C LEU A 39 10.35 -15.52 -9.06
N GLU A 40 9.60 -15.58 -10.16
CA GLU A 40 8.60 -14.55 -10.50
C GLU A 40 7.47 -14.48 -9.45
N GLU A 41 7.03 -15.63 -8.93
CA GLU A 41 6.05 -15.68 -7.84
C GLU A 41 6.59 -15.10 -6.54
N PHE A 42 7.84 -15.43 -6.20
CA PHE A 42 8.52 -14.88 -5.03
C PHE A 42 8.67 -13.36 -5.13
N GLU A 43 9.19 -12.85 -6.26
CA GLU A 43 9.33 -11.41 -6.50
C GLU A 43 7.98 -10.68 -6.40
N ARG A 44 6.91 -11.29 -6.92
CA ARG A 44 5.57 -10.73 -6.82
C ARG A 44 5.08 -10.67 -5.37
N GLN A 45 5.29 -11.72 -4.58
CA GLN A 45 4.90 -11.76 -3.17
C GLN A 45 5.67 -10.72 -2.35
N GLU A 46 6.98 -10.64 -2.53
CA GLU A 46 7.83 -9.65 -1.85
C GLU A 46 7.39 -8.21 -2.17
N LEU A 47 7.06 -7.92 -3.44
CA LEU A 47 6.57 -6.59 -3.83
C LEU A 47 5.22 -6.26 -3.18
N GLU A 48 4.33 -7.25 -3.07
CA GLU A 48 3.03 -7.11 -2.42
C GLU A 48 3.19 -6.87 -0.91
N GLU A 49 4.10 -7.59 -0.25
CA GLU A 49 4.41 -7.42 1.17
C GLU A 49 5.07 -6.06 1.45
N LEU A 50 6.03 -5.63 0.62
CA LEU A 50 6.63 -4.30 0.72
C LEU A 50 5.59 -3.19 0.58
N LYS A 51 4.69 -3.33 -0.39
CA LYS A 51 3.61 -2.36 -0.59
C LYS A 51 2.67 -2.32 0.61
N GLU A 52 2.28 -3.47 1.16
CA GLU A 52 1.42 -3.52 2.34
C GLU A 52 2.12 -2.92 3.57
N PHE A 53 3.44 -3.15 3.71
CA PHE A 53 4.25 -2.54 4.76
C PHE A 53 4.30 -1.02 4.62
N GLU A 54 4.56 -0.49 3.42
CA GLU A 54 4.55 0.95 3.14
C GLU A 54 3.17 1.57 3.42
N GLU A 55 2.08 0.92 2.99
CA GLU A 55 0.72 1.40 3.27
C GLU A 55 0.41 1.45 4.77
N ARG A 56 0.92 0.49 5.56
CA ARG A 56 0.81 0.52 7.03
C ARG A 56 1.66 1.61 7.68
N GLN A 57 2.71 2.08 7.02
CA GLN A 57 3.61 3.12 7.52
C GLN A 57 3.33 4.51 6.91
N HIS A 58 2.36 4.64 5.99
CA HIS A 58 2.07 5.91 5.35
C HIS A 58 1.51 6.91 6.38
N PRO A 59 2.13 8.09 6.54
CA PRO A 59 1.59 9.13 7.41
C PRO A 59 0.33 9.75 6.79
N TYR A 60 -0.75 9.85 7.55
CA TYR A 60 -1.96 10.55 7.16
C TYR A 60 -1.75 12.05 7.11
N GLU A 61 -2.17 12.68 6.03
CA GLU A 61 -2.18 14.13 5.89
C GLU A 61 -3.51 14.71 6.35
N ILE A 62 -3.50 15.43 7.47
CA ILE A 62 -4.68 16.08 8.05
C ILE A 62 -4.47 17.59 8.17
N LYS A 63 -5.56 18.35 8.32
CA LYS A 63 -5.49 19.80 8.55
C LYS A 63 -6.22 20.17 9.83
N ILE A 64 -5.61 21.01 10.65
CA ILE A 64 -6.27 21.68 11.78
C ILE A 64 -6.16 23.18 11.53
N ASP A 65 -7.32 23.84 11.42
CA ASP A 65 -7.44 25.24 10.99
C ASP A 65 -6.77 25.48 9.62
N ARG A 66 -5.60 26.13 9.60
CA ARG A 66 -4.82 26.41 8.39
C ARG A 66 -3.51 25.63 8.32
N THR A 67 -3.25 24.78 9.30
CA THR A 67 -1.98 24.07 9.44
C THR A 67 -2.14 22.62 9.02
N GLU A 68 -1.20 22.14 8.22
CA GLU A 68 -1.11 20.75 7.77
C GLU A 68 -0.26 19.94 8.75
N PHE A 69 -0.73 18.73 9.07
CA PHE A 69 -0.03 17.79 9.93
C PHE A 69 0.07 16.42 9.25
N LYS A 70 1.18 15.74 9.53
CA LYS A 70 1.42 14.35 9.12
C LYS A 70 1.43 13.48 10.37
N VAL A 71 0.51 12.53 10.45
CA VAL A 71 0.34 11.65 11.62
C VAL A 71 0.41 10.19 11.19
N THR A 72 1.11 9.33 11.92
CA THR A 72 1.25 7.91 11.53
C THR A 72 0.24 7.02 12.24
N GLU A 73 -0.36 7.50 13.32
CA GLU A 73 -1.34 6.75 14.10
C GLU A 73 -2.69 6.64 13.37
N HIS A 74 -3.19 5.42 13.21
CA HIS A 74 -4.51 5.17 12.61
C HIS A 74 -5.68 5.76 13.41
N PHE A 75 -5.49 5.99 14.71
CA PHE A 75 -6.49 6.57 15.59
C PHE A 75 -5.84 7.58 16.53
N LEU A 76 -6.44 8.77 16.62
CA LEU A 76 -6.06 9.79 17.59
C LEU A 76 -7.28 10.17 18.44
N THR A 77 -7.06 10.45 19.72
CA THR A 77 -8.09 11.06 20.55
C THR A 77 -8.18 12.56 20.32
N GLY A 78 -9.30 13.19 20.68
CA GLY A 78 -9.42 14.66 20.65
C GLY A 78 -8.28 15.36 21.42
N ALA A 79 -7.87 14.82 22.57
CA ALA A 79 -6.73 15.35 23.33
C ALA A 79 -5.40 15.25 22.57
N GLN A 80 -5.18 14.14 21.85
CA GLN A 80 -3.97 13.99 21.02
C GLN A 80 -3.99 14.94 19.82
N LEU A 81 -5.14 15.12 19.16
CA LEU A 81 -5.32 16.11 18.09
C LEU A 81 -5.05 17.53 18.58
N ARG A 82 -5.54 17.89 19.79
CA ARG A 82 -5.27 19.18 20.44
C ARG A 82 -3.78 19.42 20.72
N ALA A 83 -2.99 18.35 20.91
CA ALA A 83 -1.57 18.42 21.21
C ALA A 83 -0.67 18.54 19.95
N LEU A 84 -1.22 18.37 18.74
CA LEU A 84 -0.43 18.45 17.50
C LEU A 84 0.11 19.87 17.23
N PRO A 85 -0.68 20.95 17.36
CA PRO A 85 -0.15 22.30 17.18
C PRO A 85 0.78 22.70 18.32
N ASN A 86 1.71 23.62 18.03
CA ASN A 86 2.56 24.25 19.03
C ASN A 86 2.35 25.78 19.01
N PRO A 87 1.79 26.40 20.07
CA PRO A 87 1.37 25.76 21.32
C PRO A 87 0.13 24.85 21.16
N PRO A 88 -0.07 23.87 22.06
CA PRO A 88 -1.27 23.02 22.06
C PRO A 88 -2.57 23.82 22.17
N ILE A 89 -3.65 23.28 21.61
CA ILE A 89 -4.99 23.86 21.66
C ILE A 89 -5.55 23.74 23.09
N GLY A 90 -5.72 24.87 23.75
CA GLY A 90 -6.22 24.94 25.13
C GLY A 90 -7.72 24.61 25.27
N PRO A 91 -8.19 24.40 26.52
CA PRO A 91 -9.58 24.04 26.82
C PRO A 91 -10.59 25.16 26.52
N GLU A 92 -10.13 26.39 26.32
CA GLU A 92 -10.96 27.53 25.91
C GLU A 92 -11.43 27.47 24.45
N ARG A 93 -10.94 26.49 23.68
CA ARG A 93 -11.36 26.23 22.29
C ARG A 93 -12.00 24.85 22.18
N ASP A 94 -13.03 24.77 21.35
CA ASP A 94 -13.63 23.53 20.90
C ASP A 94 -12.98 23.09 19.58
N LEU A 95 -12.87 21.77 19.40
CA LEU A 95 -12.36 21.13 18.18
C LEU A 95 -13.52 20.46 17.44
N PHE A 96 -13.61 20.68 16.13
CA PHE A 96 -14.66 20.11 15.27
C PHE A 96 -14.05 19.43 14.05
N GLU A 97 -14.59 18.27 13.66
CA GLU A 97 -14.33 17.65 12.36
C GLU A 97 -15.27 18.26 11.30
N VAL A 98 -14.72 18.65 10.16
CA VAL A 98 -15.48 19.15 9.03
C VAL A 98 -16.04 17.96 8.25
N VAL A 99 -17.36 17.83 8.20
CA VAL A 99 -18.05 16.75 7.48
C VAL A 99 -18.58 17.29 6.14
N PRO A 100 -18.06 16.82 4.98
CA PRO A 100 -18.55 17.28 3.68
C PRO A 100 -20.04 17.01 3.49
N GLY A 101 -20.83 18.07 3.25
CA GLY A 101 -22.27 17.97 3.05
C GLY A 101 -23.09 17.69 4.32
N GLY A 102 -22.45 17.71 5.50
CA GLY A 102 -23.09 17.54 6.80
C GLY A 102 -22.83 18.71 7.74
N SER A 103 -23.31 18.57 8.98
CA SER A 103 -22.93 19.46 10.07
C SER A 103 -21.58 19.03 10.64
N ASP A 104 -20.78 20.00 11.04
CA ASP A 104 -19.48 19.74 11.67
C ASP A 104 -19.67 19.04 13.03
N GLU A 105 -18.80 18.07 13.33
CA GLU A 105 -18.92 17.24 14.52
C GLU A 105 -17.94 17.69 15.60
N LYS A 106 -18.44 18.03 16.79
CA LYS A 106 -17.60 18.38 17.93
C LYS A 106 -16.86 17.13 18.43
N ILE A 107 -15.54 17.23 18.53
CA ILE A 107 -14.66 16.16 19.00
C ILE A 107 -14.36 16.36 20.49
N ALA A 108 -14.79 15.41 21.32
CA ALA A 108 -14.43 15.39 22.74
C ALA A 108 -13.00 14.88 22.96
N ASP A 109 -12.37 15.24 24.08
CA ASP A 109 -10.98 14.88 24.37
C ASP A 109 -10.70 13.37 24.37
N THR A 110 -11.67 12.57 24.79
CA THR A 110 -11.57 11.10 24.83
C THR A 110 -12.12 10.43 23.57
N GLN A 111 -12.75 11.17 22.67
CA GLN A 111 -13.31 10.64 21.44
C GLN A 111 -12.18 10.19 20.51
N LYS A 112 -12.22 8.94 20.08
CA LYS A 112 -11.29 8.38 19.10
C LYS A 112 -11.76 8.74 17.69
N VAL A 113 -10.86 9.34 16.92
CA VAL A 113 -11.06 9.68 15.51
C VAL A 113 -10.17 8.77 14.67
N LYS A 114 -10.74 8.14 13.64
CA LYS A 114 -9.99 7.31 12.68
C LYS A 114 -9.32 8.22 11.66
N MET A 115 -8.00 8.18 11.57
CA MET A 115 -7.23 9.00 10.63
C MET A 115 -7.43 8.55 9.19
N ARG A 116 -7.56 9.54 8.30
CA ARG A 116 -7.75 9.41 6.86
C ARG A 116 -7.14 10.63 6.20
N ASP A 117 -6.59 10.47 5.00
CA ASP A 117 -6.05 11.60 4.24
C ASP A 117 -7.14 12.62 3.91
N GLY A 118 -6.78 13.89 4.04
CA GLY A 118 -7.67 15.01 3.77
C GLY A 118 -8.69 15.31 4.87
N LEU A 119 -8.62 14.64 6.03
CA LEU A 119 -9.39 15.05 7.21
C LEU A 119 -9.10 16.50 7.56
N ARG A 120 -10.16 17.23 7.88
CA ARG A 120 -10.10 18.64 8.22
C ARG A 120 -10.78 18.86 9.55
N PHE A 121 -10.08 19.58 10.41
CA PHE A 121 -10.57 20.04 11.69
C PHE A 121 -10.46 21.56 11.76
N PHE A 122 -11.31 22.17 12.56
CA PHE A 122 -11.16 23.58 12.92
C PHE A 122 -11.42 23.78 14.41
N THR A 123 -10.91 24.89 14.92
CA THR A 123 -11.09 25.27 16.31
C THR A 123 -11.91 26.55 16.42
N ALA A 124 -12.85 26.56 17.37
CA ALA A 124 -13.68 27.73 17.66
C ALA A 124 -13.63 28.04 19.17
N PRO A 125 -13.84 29.29 19.60
CA PRO A 125 -13.97 29.61 21.03
C PRO A 125 -15.09 28.79 21.67
N ALA A 126 -14.82 28.13 22.81
CA ALA A 126 -15.79 27.30 23.51
C ALA A 126 -16.96 28.10 24.10
N GLN A 127 -16.77 29.41 24.26
CA GLN A 127 -17.78 30.34 24.77
C GLN A 127 -18.19 31.30 23.65
N ILE A 128 -19.28 30.98 22.98
CA ILE A 128 -20.03 31.98 22.21
C ILE A 128 -20.86 32.74 23.24
N ASN A 129 -20.44 33.94 23.65
CA ASN A 129 -21.37 34.86 24.30
C ASN A 129 -22.34 35.32 23.20
N PRO A 130 -23.61 34.86 23.18
CA PRO A 130 -24.59 35.52 22.33
C PRO A 130 -24.73 36.92 22.93
N GLY A 131 -24.38 37.94 22.14
CA GLY A 131 -24.30 39.32 22.61
C GLY A 131 -25.52 39.69 23.47
N LEU A 132 -25.24 40.10 24.71
CA LEU A 132 -26.18 40.93 25.47
C LEU A 132 -26.45 42.17 24.62
N LEU A 133 -27.61 42.19 23.96
CA LEU A 133 -28.30 43.40 23.53
C LEU A 133 -29.47 43.63 24.47
#